data_AF-A0A8T5M9P8-F1
#
_entry.id   AF-A0A8T5M9P8-F1
#
_cell.length_a   1.000
_cell.length_b   1.000
_cell.length_c   1.000
_cell.angle_alpha   90.00
_cell.angle_beta   90.00
_cell.angle_gamma   90.00
#
_symmetry.space_group_name_H-M   'P 1'
#
loop_
_entity.id
_entity.type
_entity.pdbx_description
1 polymer ?
#
loop_
_entity_poly.entity_id
_entity_poly.type
_entity_poly.pdbx_seq_one_letter_code
_entity_poly.pdbx_strand_id
1 'polypeptide(L)'
;MNKETRNSSRREKAADALGNITYSLIVGAMLDYSAGLDWIGILGSRGFAMAVNIPTSIPYGKWRNFLFNKTKTSDKKTRNLGGKIRRGLVDLLAFNTFQVPVYATAVAVGSYLSEGEVNWEKVQQGTEYLACISPLIGPTMGWYMDGFRNLFGVKTAPQKAEA
;
A
#
# COMPACT_ATOMS: atom_id res chain seq x y z
N MET A 1 26.35 5.09 -13.83
CA MET A 1 25.36 4.37 -13.01
C MET A 1 25.72 2.88 -12.97
N ASN A 2 26.19 2.39 -11.81
CA ASN A 2 26.91 1.11 -11.69
C ASN A 2 25.96 -0.12 -11.77
N LYS A 3 26.43 -1.26 -12.26
CA LYS A 3 25.59 -2.48 -12.51
C LYS A 3 24.89 -2.97 -11.23
N GLU A 4 25.55 -2.86 -10.08
CA GLU A 4 24.99 -3.19 -8.76
C GLU A 4 23.84 -2.27 -8.34
N THR A 5 23.96 -0.95 -8.56
CA THR A 5 22.90 0.01 -8.24
C THR A 5 21.63 -0.19 -9.07
N ARG A 6 21.79 -0.73 -10.28
CA ARG A 6 20.67 -1.08 -11.16
C ARG A 6 19.96 -2.35 -10.68
N ASN A 7 20.71 -3.34 -10.19
CA ASN A 7 20.18 -4.58 -9.66
C ASN A 7 19.45 -4.39 -8.33
N SER A 8 19.97 -3.56 -7.43
CA SER A 8 19.29 -3.23 -6.17
C SER A 8 17.97 -2.48 -6.41
N SER A 9 17.94 -1.52 -7.35
CA SER A 9 16.72 -0.81 -7.72
C SER A 9 15.66 -1.73 -8.34
N ARG A 10 16.06 -2.72 -9.16
CA ARG A 10 15.13 -3.71 -9.73
C ARG A 10 14.55 -4.62 -8.66
N ARG A 11 15.38 -5.13 -7.73
CA ARG A 11 14.93 -5.97 -6.60
C ARG A 11 13.97 -5.22 -5.69
N GLU A 12 14.23 -3.94 -5.43
CA GLU A 12 13.33 -3.10 -4.64
C GLU A 12 11.96 -2.93 -5.29
N LYS A 13 11.93 -2.58 -6.58
CA LYS A 13 10.66 -2.45 -7.32
C LYS A 13 9.88 -3.76 -7.33
N ALA A 14 10.56 -4.89 -7.51
CA ALA A 14 9.94 -6.21 -7.47
C ALA A 14 9.39 -6.55 -6.08
N ALA A 15 10.16 -6.27 -5.01
CA ALA A 15 9.72 -6.48 -3.64
C ALA A 15 8.49 -5.64 -3.28
N ASP A 16 8.46 -4.37 -3.72
CA ASP A 16 7.31 -3.48 -3.50
C ASP A 16 6.07 -3.92 -4.28
N ALA A 17 6.24 -4.32 -5.54
CA ALA A 17 5.16 -4.83 -6.38
C ALA A 17 4.57 -6.13 -5.80
N LEU A 18 5.43 -7.10 -5.52
CA LEU A 18 5.01 -8.39 -4.96
C LEU A 18 4.38 -8.21 -3.58
N GLY A 19 5.01 -7.45 -2.68
CA GLY A 19 4.48 -7.20 -1.35
C GLY A 19 3.11 -6.52 -1.38
N ASN A 20 2.90 -5.53 -2.26
CA ASN A 20 1.58 -4.89 -2.41
C ASN A 20 0.53 -5.87 -2.98
N ILE A 21 0.88 -6.58 -4.05
CA ILE A 21 -0.04 -7.51 -4.72
C ILE A 21 -0.43 -8.66 -3.80
N THR A 22 0.53 -9.32 -3.13
CA THR A 22 0.22 -10.46 -2.26
C THR A 22 -0.52 -10.03 -1.00
N TYR A 23 -0.24 -8.83 -0.46
CA TYR A 23 -1.04 -8.26 0.61
C TYR A 23 -2.49 -8.04 0.18
N SER A 24 -2.69 -7.45 -1.01
CA SER A 24 -4.00 -7.21 -1.58
C SER A 24 -4.77 -8.50 -1.87
N LEU A 25 -4.08 -9.56 -2.27
CA LEU A 25 -4.68 -10.88 -2.47
C LEU A 25 -5.12 -11.52 -1.15
N ILE A 26 -4.30 -11.47 -0.10
CA ILE A 26 -4.60 -12.14 1.16
C ILE A 26 -5.58 -11.30 1.98
N VAL A 27 -5.17 -10.11 2.40
CA VAL A 27 -5.96 -9.25 3.29
C VAL A 27 -7.18 -8.71 2.56
N GLY A 28 -7.03 -8.35 1.29
CA GLY A 28 -8.15 -7.88 0.49
C GLY A 28 -9.19 -8.96 0.20
N ALA A 29 -8.80 -10.21 -0.07
CA ALA A 29 -9.79 -11.28 -0.21
C ALA A 29 -10.50 -11.60 1.11
N MET A 30 -9.81 -11.51 2.26
CA MET A 30 -10.45 -11.64 3.58
C MET A 30 -11.48 -10.54 3.83
N LEU A 31 -11.18 -9.30 3.44
CA LEU A 31 -12.11 -8.18 3.52
C LEU A 31 -13.30 -8.38 2.58
N ASP A 32 -13.07 -8.79 1.32
CA ASP A 32 -14.14 -9.05 0.36
C ASP A 32 -15.07 -10.17 0.84
N TYR A 33 -14.51 -11.26 1.39
CA TYR A 33 -15.29 -12.35 1.99
C TYR A 33 -16.13 -11.86 3.18
N SER A 34 -15.54 -11.02 4.04
CA SER A 34 -16.23 -10.42 5.19
C SER A 34 -17.30 -9.41 4.77
N ALA A 35 -17.16 -8.79 3.60
CA ALA A 35 -18.16 -7.94 2.96
C ALA A 35 -19.26 -8.75 2.25
N GLY A 36 -19.18 -10.08 2.26
CA GLY A 36 -20.20 -10.98 1.72
C GLY A 36 -20.11 -11.23 0.21
N LEU A 37 -18.96 -10.93 -0.43
CA LEU A 37 -18.75 -11.26 -1.84
C LEU A 37 -18.62 -12.78 -2.03
N ASP A 38 -19.22 -13.28 -3.11
CA ASP A 38 -19.06 -14.67 -3.55
C ASP A 38 -17.70 -14.90 -4.20
N TRP A 39 -17.38 -16.16 -4.52
CA TRP A 39 -16.07 -16.52 -5.06
C TRP A 39 -15.74 -15.82 -6.37
N ILE A 40 -16.73 -15.62 -7.25
CA ILE A 40 -16.54 -14.93 -8.53
C ILE A 40 -16.35 -13.42 -8.29
N GLY A 41 -17.15 -12.83 -7.41
CA GLY A 41 -17.00 -11.44 -6.99
C GLY A 41 -15.63 -11.15 -6.37
N ILE A 42 -15.14 -12.02 -5.48
CA ILE A 42 -13.79 -11.90 -4.91
C ILE A 42 -12.72 -11.95 -6.00
N LEU A 43 -12.80 -12.92 -6.92
CA LEU A 43 -11.84 -13.02 -8.02
C LEU A 43 -11.85 -11.80 -8.93
N GLY A 44 -13.03 -11.27 -9.26
CA GLY A 44 -13.18 -10.04 -10.06
C GLY A 44 -12.61 -8.81 -9.33
N SER A 45 -12.97 -8.64 -8.06
CA SER A 45 -12.47 -7.56 -7.19
C SER A 45 -10.95 -7.59 -7.06
N ARG A 46 -10.37 -8.78 -6.78
CA ARG A 46 -8.92 -8.95 -6.69
C ARG A 46 -8.22 -8.79 -8.03
N GLY A 47 -8.83 -9.23 -9.14
CA GLY A 47 -8.34 -9.01 -10.50
C GLY A 47 -8.22 -7.52 -10.81
N PHE A 48 -9.27 -6.75 -10.53
CA PHE A 48 -9.27 -5.30 -10.68
C PHE A 48 -8.24 -4.63 -9.75
N ALA A 49 -8.20 -5.03 -8.48
CA ALA A 49 -7.22 -4.51 -7.52
C ALA A 49 -5.78 -4.78 -7.97
N MET A 50 -5.49 -5.95 -8.55
CA MET A 50 -4.18 -6.24 -9.13
C MET A 50 -3.84 -5.30 -10.29
N ALA A 51 -4.80 -5.05 -11.19
CA ALA A 51 -4.61 -4.12 -12.31
C ALA A 51 -4.26 -2.71 -11.83
N VAL A 52 -4.84 -2.26 -10.71
CA VAL A 52 -4.53 -0.96 -10.07
C VAL A 52 -3.21 -1.01 -9.28
N ASN A 53 -2.92 -2.12 -8.60
CA ASN A 53 -1.75 -2.25 -7.73
C ASN A 53 -0.43 -2.36 -8.48
N ILE A 54 -0.43 -2.98 -9.66
CA ILE A 54 0.78 -3.09 -10.51
C ILE A 54 1.40 -1.71 -10.80
N PRO A 55 0.67 -0.74 -11.39
CA PRO A 55 1.24 0.57 -11.69
C PRO A 55 1.48 1.43 -10.43
N THR A 56 0.72 1.22 -9.35
CA THR A 56 0.79 2.07 -8.15
C THR A 56 1.78 1.59 -7.08
N SER A 57 2.19 0.32 -7.11
CA SER A 57 3.11 -0.27 -6.13
C SER A 57 4.46 0.44 -6.03
N ILE A 58 5.10 0.72 -7.17
CA ILE A 58 6.40 1.40 -7.24
C ILE A 58 6.32 2.84 -6.75
N PRO A 59 5.40 3.71 -7.24
CA PRO A 59 5.30 5.07 -6.75
C PRO A 59 4.89 5.11 -5.28
N TYR A 60 4.05 4.18 -4.81
CA TYR A 60 3.74 4.04 -3.39
C TYR A 60 4.98 3.73 -2.55
N GLY A 61 5.79 2.75 -2.97
CA GLY A 61 7.05 2.40 -2.29
C GLY A 61 8.02 3.57 -2.17
N LYS A 62 8.11 4.40 -3.22
CA LYS A 62 8.89 5.65 -3.20
C LYS A 62 8.30 6.70 -2.27
N TRP A 63 6.98 6.91 -2.32
CA TRP A 63 6.27 7.86 -1.47
C TRP A 63 6.43 7.53 0.01
N ARG A 64 6.27 6.26 0.34
CA ARG A 64 6.52 5.72 1.68
C ARG A 64 7.96 6.01 2.12
N ASN A 65 8.96 5.69 1.30
CA ASN A 65 10.36 5.98 1.62
C ASN A 65 10.58 7.49 1.87
N PHE A 66 9.98 8.36 1.05
CA PHE A 66 10.05 9.81 1.23
C PHE A 66 9.48 10.26 2.59
N LEU A 67 8.34 9.72 3.01
CA LEU A 67 7.74 10.06 4.31
C LEU A 67 8.56 9.56 5.49
N PHE A 68 9.14 8.36 5.41
CA PHE A 68 10.06 7.86 6.44
C PHE A 68 11.30 8.74 6.57
N ASN A 69 11.87 9.20 5.46
CA ASN A 69 12.99 10.15 5.44
C ASN A 69 12.59 11.52 5.99
N LYS A 70 11.47 12.09 5.52
CA LYS A 70 10.96 13.41 5.94
C LYS A 70 10.64 13.44 7.43
N THR A 71 10.07 12.35 7.95
CA THR A 71 9.76 12.23 9.37
C THR A 71 10.96 11.77 10.20
N LYS A 72 12.13 11.48 9.61
CA LYS A 72 13.32 10.95 10.30
C LYS A 72 12.99 9.73 11.19
N THR A 73 12.10 8.87 10.71
CA THR A 73 11.63 7.67 11.41
C THR A 73 12.53 6.50 11.04
N SER A 74 13.68 6.43 11.71
CA SER A 74 14.72 5.43 11.45
C SER A 74 14.51 4.11 12.20
N ASP A 75 15.10 3.02 11.70
CA ASP A 75 15.05 1.70 12.32
C ASP A 75 15.47 1.73 13.81
N LYS A 76 16.59 2.39 14.12
CA LYS A 76 17.09 2.64 15.49
C LYS A 76 16.04 3.31 16.39
N LYS A 77 15.26 4.26 15.86
CA LYS A 77 14.21 4.95 16.62
C LYS A 77 12.93 4.13 16.73
N THR A 78 12.75 3.09 15.92
CA THR A 78 11.55 2.23 15.92
C THR A 78 11.65 1.02 16.85
N ARG A 79 12.77 0.85 17.58
CA ARG A 79 13.00 -0.30 18.46
C ARG A 79 12.18 -0.30 19.75
N ASN A 80 11.85 0.88 20.30
CA ASN A 80 11.01 1.01 21.48
C ASN A 80 9.52 1.14 21.12
N LEU A 81 8.62 1.01 22.11
CA LEU A 81 7.17 1.03 21.89
C LEU A 81 6.70 2.34 21.21
N GLY A 82 7.19 3.49 21.67
CA GLY A 82 6.90 4.79 21.05
C GLY A 82 7.40 4.89 19.60
N GLY A 83 8.52 4.24 19.30
CA GLY A 83 9.07 4.11 17.95
C GLY A 83 8.21 3.26 17.01
N LYS A 84 7.68 2.13 17.50
CA LYS A 84 6.75 1.29 16.74
C LYS A 84 5.44 2.03 16.43
N ILE A 85 4.93 2.79 17.39
CA ILE A 85 3.75 3.66 17.18
C ILE A 85 4.05 4.71 16.12
N ARG A 86 5.19 5.41 16.22
CA ARG A 86 5.61 6.38 15.21
C ARG A 86 5.73 5.76 13.81
N ARG A 87 6.30 4.57 13.69
CA ARG A 87 6.34 3.83 12.42
C ARG A 87 4.93 3.59 11.88
N GLY A 88 4.03 3.07 12.71
CA GLY A 88 2.63 2.88 12.35
C GLY A 88 1.94 4.17 11.89
N LEU A 89 2.17 5.29 12.56
CA LEU A 89 1.62 6.59 12.16
C LEU A 89 2.19 7.08 10.81
N VAL A 90 3.47 6.84 10.52
CA VAL A 90 4.05 7.18 9.22
C VAL A 90 3.52 6.27 8.12
N ASP A 91 3.37 4.97 8.39
CA ASP A 91 2.73 4.02 7.47
C ASP A 91 1.26 4.38 7.21
N LEU A 92 0.52 4.77 8.25
CA LEU A 92 -0.86 5.27 8.16
C LEU A 92 -0.92 6.56 7.31
N LEU A 93 -0.02 7.51 7.56
CA LEU A 93 0.08 8.73 6.78
C LEU A 93 0.39 8.42 5.31
N ALA A 94 1.33 7.52 5.04
CA ALA A 94 1.68 7.11 3.68
C ALA A 94 0.50 6.45 2.96
N PHE A 95 -0.24 5.59 3.67
CA PHE A 95 -1.43 4.95 3.14
C PHE A 95 -2.52 5.98 2.82
N ASN A 96 -2.89 6.84 3.77
CA ASN A 96 -3.99 7.80 3.58
C ASN A 96 -3.66 8.90 2.56
N THR A 97 -2.39 9.28 2.42
CA THR A 97 -2.00 10.31 1.44
C THR A 97 -1.79 9.77 0.02
N PHE A 98 -1.78 8.44 -0.17
CA PHE A 98 -1.51 7.83 -1.47
C PHE A 98 -2.56 6.81 -1.88
N GLN A 99 -2.80 5.79 -1.06
CA GLN A 99 -3.73 4.70 -1.37
C GLN A 99 -5.19 5.14 -1.39
N VAL A 100 -5.58 6.00 -0.45
CA VAL A 100 -6.96 6.51 -0.38
C VAL A 100 -7.33 7.34 -1.62
N PRO A 101 -6.53 8.32 -2.07
CA PRO A 101 -6.78 9.01 -3.35
C PRO A 101 -6.78 8.10 -4.58
N VAL A 102 -5.87 7.12 -4.63
CA VAL A 102 -5.83 6.13 -5.71
C VAL A 102 -7.12 5.31 -5.76
N TYR A 103 -7.60 4.87 -4.59
CA TYR A 103 -8.86 4.13 -4.48
C TYR A 103 -10.06 4.99 -4.89
N ALA A 104 -10.14 6.24 -4.41
CA ALA A 104 -11.20 7.18 -4.79
C ALA A 104 -11.24 7.38 -6.32
N THR A 105 -10.07 7.52 -6.95
CA THR A 105 -9.95 7.63 -8.41
C THR A 105 -10.41 6.35 -9.11
N ALA A 106 -10.03 5.18 -8.60
CA ALA A 106 -10.44 3.89 -9.17
C ALA A 106 -11.96 3.69 -9.11
N VAL A 107 -12.60 4.08 -8.00
CA VAL A 107 -14.07 4.04 -7.86
C VAL A 107 -14.74 5.06 -8.79
N ALA A 108 -14.21 6.27 -8.89
CA ALA A 108 -14.74 7.30 -9.78
C ALA A 108 -14.72 6.86 -11.25
N VAL A 109 -13.57 6.32 -11.71
CA VAL A 109 -13.41 5.78 -13.07
C VAL A 109 -14.29 4.55 -13.26
N GLY A 110 -14.35 3.63 -12.29
CA GLY A 110 -15.19 2.44 -12.35
C GLY A 110 -16.68 2.78 -12.48
N SER A 111 -17.14 3.76 -11.70
CA SER A 111 -18.51 4.29 -11.79
C SER A 111 -18.77 4.88 -13.17
N TYR A 112 -17.88 5.72 -13.67
CA TYR A 112 -18.03 6.34 -15.00
C TYR A 112 -18.12 5.28 -16.11
N LEU A 113 -17.30 4.24 -16.05
CA LEU A 113 -17.32 3.15 -17.04
C LEU A 113 -18.57 2.27 -16.94
N SER A 114 -19.15 2.11 -15.76
CA SER A 114 -20.31 1.23 -15.55
C SER A 114 -21.66 1.95 -15.72
N GLU A 115 -21.75 3.22 -15.32
CA GLU A 115 -23.00 3.99 -15.22
C GLU A 115 -23.03 5.18 -16.20
N GLY A 116 -21.92 5.47 -16.87
CA GLY A 116 -21.77 6.64 -17.76
C GLY A 116 -21.49 7.96 -17.03
N GLU A 117 -21.62 7.98 -15.70
CA GLU A 117 -21.40 9.14 -14.85
C GLU A 117 -20.59 8.79 -13.60
N VAL A 118 -19.90 9.80 -13.03
CA VAL A 118 -19.16 9.62 -11.78
C VAL A 118 -20.14 9.72 -10.61
N ASN A 119 -20.36 8.60 -9.93
CA ASN A 119 -21.17 8.53 -8.72
C ASN A 119 -20.32 8.97 -7.51
N TRP A 120 -20.41 10.26 -7.17
CA TRP A 120 -19.66 10.85 -6.06
C TRP A 120 -20.05 10.26 -4.70
N GLU A 121 -21.27 9.75 -4.55
CA GLU A 121 -21.72 9.10 -3.32
C GLU A 121 -20.96 7.79 -3.08
N LYS A 122 -20.81 6.96 -4.12
CA LYS A 122 -19.98 5.74 -4.06
C LYS A 122 -18.51 6.05 -3.77
N VAL A 123 -17.97 7.08 -4.41
CA VAL A 123 -16.59 7.53 -4.18
C VAL A 123 -16.40 7.95 -2.74
N GLN A 124 -17.29 8.79 -2.19
CA GLN A 124 -17.22 9.27 -0.83
C GLN A 124 -17.36 8.11 0.17
N GLN A 125 -18.40 7.29 0.07
CA GLN A 125 -18.65 6.18 0.99
C GLN A 125 -17.48 5.18 1.01
N GLY A 126 -16.96 4.81 -0.18
CA GLY A 126 -15.82 3.92 -0.27
C GLY A 126 -14.54 4.52 0.33
N THR A 127 -14.30 5.81 0.08
CA THR A 127 -13.12 6.53 0.60
C THR A 127 -13.18 6.65 2.12
N GLU A 128 -14.35 6.99 2.67
CA GLU A 128 -14.60 7.06 4.11
C GLU A 128 -14.41 5.70 4.77
N TYR A 129 -14.98 4.64 4.19
CA TYR A 129 -14.80 3.28 4.69
C TYR A 129 -13.32 2.89 4.72
N LEU A 130 -12.59 3.15 3.63
CA LEU A 130 -11.16 2.85 3.55
C LEU A 130 -10.35 3.66 4.57
N ALA A 131 -10.68 4.94 4.76
CA ALA A 131 -10.05 5.80 5.76
C ALA A 131 -10.33 5.30 7.19
N CYS A 132 -11.54 4.82 7.48
CA CYS A 132 -11.90 4.24 8.78
C CYS A 132 -11.11 2.97 9.10
N ILE A 133 -10.89 2.08 8.13
CA ILE A 133 -10.09 0.86 8.33
C ILE A 133 -8.58 1.10 8.20
N SER A 134 -8.15 2.26 7.68
CA SER A 134 -6.75 2.58 7.42
C SER A 134 -5.81 2.45 8.64
N PRO A 135 -6.21 2.74 9.91
CA PRO A 135 -5.33 2.55 11.06
C PRO A 135 -4.90 1.10 11.27
N LEU A 136 -5.68 0.14 10.76
CA LEU A 136 -5.32 -1.27 10.75
C LEU A 136 -4.53 -1.64 9.49
N ILE A 137 -5.01 -1.21 8.33
CA ILE A 137 -4.45 -1.62 7.03
C ILE A 137 -3.08 -0.97 6.77
N GLY A 138 -2.93 0.33 6.98
CA GLY A 138 -1.71 1.08 6.69
C GLY A 138 -0.47 0.50 7.39
N PRO A 139 -0.47 0.37 8.73
CA PRO A 139 0.64 -0.21 9.47
C PRO A 139 0.93 -1.68 9.11
N THR A 140 -0.10 -2.51 8.99
CA THR A 140 0.08 -3.94 8.68
C THR A 140 0.63 -4.16 7.27
N MET A 141 0.16 -3.37 6.30
CA MET A 141 0.71 -3.33 4.95
C MET A 141 2.18 -2.89 4.96
N GLY A 142 2.52 -1.83 5.70
CA GLY A 142 3.89 -1.34 5.82
C GLY A 142 4.85 -2.41 6.37
N TRP A 143 4.43 -3.13 7.41
CA TRP A 143 5.21 -4.25 7.96
C TRP A 143 5.36 -5.41 6.97
N TYR A 144 4.29 -5.75 6.26
CA TYR A 144 4.29 -6.82 5.28
C TYR A 144 5.22 -6.51 4.10
N MET A 145 5.17 -5.30 3.56
CA MET A 145 6.08 -4.84 2.51
C MET A 145 7.55 -4.85 2.97
N ASP A 146 7.82 -4.45 4.22
CA ASP A 146 9.17 -4.53 4.77
C ASP A 146 9.65 -5.98 4.94
N GLY A 147 8.75 -6.91 5.24
CA GLY A 147 9.02 -8.35 5.21
C GLY A 147 9.46 -8.83 3.82
N PHE A 148 8.75 -8.41 2.76
CA PHE A 148 9.14 -8.68 1.38
C PHE A 148 10.49 -8.05 1.03
N ARG A 149 10.72 -6.79 1.40
CA ARG A 149 12.02 -6.13 1.19
C ARG A 149 13.16 -6.90 1.84
N ASN A 150 12.97 -7.38 3.07
CA ASN A 150 13.95 -8.22 3.76
C ASN A 150 14.18 -9.56 3.04
N LEU A 151 13.13 -10.23 2.58
CA LEU A 151 13.23 -11.47 1.79
C LEU A 151 14.02 -11.28 0.50
N PHE A 152 13.86 -10.12 -0.13
CA PHE A 152 14.59 -9.72 -1.33
C PHE A 152 15.96 -9.09 -1.02
N GLY A 153 16.40 -9.04 0.24
CA GLY A 153 17.69 -8.49 0.66
C GLY A 153 17.87 -7.01 0.34
N VAL A 154 16.79 -6.23 0.33
CA VAL A 154 16.81 -4.78 0.08
C VAL A 154 16.42 -4.01 1.34
N LYS A 155 16.94 -2.78 1.47
CA LYS A 155 16.70 -1.94 2.66
C LYS A 155 15.20 -1.60 2.80
N THR A 156 14.67 -1.75 4.01
CA THR A 156 13.31 -1.33 4.39
C THR A 156 13.17 0.19 4.43
N ALA A 157 11.94 0.71 4.49
CA ALA A 157 11.74 2.17 4.56
C ALA A 157 12.41 2.80 5.82
N PRO A 158 12.28 2.23 7.03
CA PRO A 158 13.00 2.72 8.21
C PRO A 158 14.53 2.65 8.09
N GLN A 159 15.07 1.61 7.46
CA GLN A 159 16.52 1.46 7.26
C GLN A 159 17.09 2.48 6.26
N LYS A 160 16.29 2.89 5.27
CA LYS A 160 16.68 3.93 4.31
C LYS A 160 16.69 5.32 4.93
N ALA A 161 15.86 5.57 5.93
CA ALA A 161 15.84 6.84 6.67
C ALA A 161 17.06 7.04 7.60
N GLU A 162 17.95 6.05 7.70
CA GLU A 162 19.24 6.15 8.41
C GLU A 162 20.42 6.55 7.52
N ALA A 163 20.27 6.41 6.21
CA ALA A 163 21.31 6.68 5.21
C ALA A 163 21.25 8.11 4.72
#